data_AF-A0A258CJG1-F1
#
_entry.id   AF-A0A258CJG1-F1
#
_cell.length_a   1.000
_cell.length_b   1.000
_cell.length_c   1.000
_cell.angle_alpha   90.00
_cell.angle_beta   90.00
_cell.angle_gamma   90.00
#
_symmetry.space_group_name_H-M   'P 1'
#
loop_
_entity.id
_entity.type
_entity.pdbx_description
1 polymer ?
#
loop_
_entity_poly.entity_id
_entity_poly.type
_entity_poly.pdbx_seq_one_letter_code
_entity_poly.pdbx_strand_id
1 'polypeptide(L)'
;MKIVVAMTLLSLVTGLAHAQESCASKEADILRQLEHAREQGNAGRIGGLETALGKVRAHCTDEVLQTERQEEIDEAREEVREREADLQEALRDGDSKKIEKRERKLAEAREALREILKD
;
A
#
# COMPACT_ATOMS: atom_id res chain seq x y z
N MET A 1 48.59 -24.65 13.94
CA MET A 1 47.27 -24.37 14.55
C MET A 1 47.13 -22.87 14.68
N LYS A 2 46.11 -22.16 14.20
CA LYS A 2 44.87 -22.45 13.46
C LYS A 2 44.57 -21.15 12.70
N ILE A 3 44.32 -21.25 11.39
CA ILE A 3 43.92 -20.11 10.56
C ILE A 3 42.48 -19.76 10.99
N VAL A 4 42.28 -18.59 11.59
CA VAL A 4 40.95 -18.09 11.93
C VAL A 4 40.43 -17.33 10.71
N VAL A 5 39.79 -18.05 9.80
CA VAL A 5 39.00 -17.43 8.73
C VAL A 5 37.70 -16.95 9.37
N ALA A 6 37.66 -15.66 9.71
CA ALA A 6 36.42 -15.01 10.10
C ALA A 6 35.53 -14.91 8.85
N MET A 7 34.63 -15.89 8.71
CA MET A 7 33.64 -15.97 7.65
C MET A 7 32.57 -14.90 7.95
N THR A 8 32.81 -13.68 7.48
CA THR A 8 31.82 -12.60 7.52
C THR A 8 30.65 -13.01 6.63
N LEU A 9 29.53 -13.40 7.25
CA LEU A 9 28.26 -13.60 6.54
C LEU A 9 27.86 -12.26 5.90
N LEU A 10 27.90 -12.22 4.58
CA LEU A 10 27.34 -11.15 3.78
C LEU A 10 25.81 -11.34 3.76
N SER A 11 25.11 -10.63 4.64
CA SER A 11 23.64 -10.58 4.63
C SER A 11 23.20 -9.87 3.34
N LEU A 12 22.62 -10.65 2.41
CA LEU A 12 21.99 -10.11 1.21
C LEU A 12 20.70 -9.40 1.63
N VAL A 13 20.75 -8.08 1.77
CA VAL A 13 19.54 -7.27 1.94
C VAL A 13 18.85 -7.21 0.57
N THR A 14 17.95 -8.15 0.31
CA THR A 14 16.98 -8.02 -0.77
C THR A 14 15.97 -6.96 -0.35
N GLY A 15 16.24 -5.70 -0.68
CA GLY A 15 15.21 -4.67 -0.66
C GLY A 15 14.19 -5.03 -1.75
N LEU A 16 12.96 -5.39 -1.37
CA LEU A 16 11.85 -5.27 -2.30
C LEU A 16 11.66 -3.78 -2.53
N ALA A 17 12.19 -3.27 -3.64
CA ALA A 17 11.78 -1.98 -4.15
C ALA A 17 10.27 -2.11 -4.46
N HIS A 18 9.44 -1.49 -3.63
CA HIS A 18 8.05 -1.24 -3.99
C HIS A 18 8.12 -0.29 -5.18
N ALA A 19 7.87 -0.84 -6.37
CA ALA A 19 7.82 -0.03 -7.57
C ALA A 19 6.53 0.79 -7.50
N GLN A 20 6.67 2.11 -7.53
CA GLN A 20 5.50 2.98 -7.60
C GLN A 20 4.63 2.57 -8.78
N GLU A 21 3.34 2.37 -8.51
CA GLU A 21 2.40 1.84 -9.49
C GLU A 21 2.23 2.82 -10.66
N SER A 22 2.66 2.40 -11.85
CA SER A 22 2.46 3.14 -13.11
C SER A 22 1.45 2.43 -14.01
N CYS A 23 0.90 3.12 -15.00
CA CYS A 23 0.01 2.48 -15.98
C CYS A 23 0.70 1.32 -16.71
N ALA A 24 1.99 1.47 -17.01
CA ALA A 24 2.80 0.40 -17.61
C ALA A 24 2.96 -0.80 -16.66
N SER A 25 3.17 -0.57 -15.36
CA SER A 25 3.22 -1.63 -14.36
C SER A 25 1.87 -2.34 -14.22
N LYS A 26 0.75 -1.59 -14.14
CA LYS A 26 -0.62 -2.14 -14.11
C LYS A 26 -0.89 -3.03 -15.32
N GLU A 27 -0.53 -2.57 -16.52
CA GLU A 27 -0.68 -3.35 -17.74
C GLU A 27 0.16 -4.63 -17.71
N ALA A 28 1.43 -4.53 -17.34
CA ALA A 28 2.32 -5.69 -17.23
C ALA A 28 1.80 -6.74 -16.24
N ASP A 29 1.24 -6.29 -15.11
CA ASP A 29 0.68 -7.16 -14.07
C ASP A 29 -0.57 -7.90 -14.57
N ILE A 30 -1.47 -7.20 -15.27
CA ILE A 30 -2.65 -7.83 -15.88
C ILE A 30 -2.23 -8.84 -16.96
N LEU A 31 -1.21 -8.53 -17.76
CA LEU A 31 -0.68 -9.45 -18.77
C LEU A 31 -0.08 -10.72 -18.15
N ARG A 32 0.69 -10.61 -17.06
CA ARG A 32 1.20 -11.79 -16.32
C ARG A 32 0.05 -12.63 -15.75
N GLN A 33 -0.98 -11.98 -15.20
CA GLN A 33 -2.16 -12.70 -14.71
C GLN A 33 -2.95 -13.38 -15.85
N LEU A 34 -2.98 -12.79 -17.04
CA LEU A 34 -3.61 -13.38 -18.23
C LEU A 34 -2.88 -14.63 -18.69
N GLU A 35 -1.55 -14.58 -18.75
CA GLU A 35 -0.73 -15.75 -19.06
C GLU A 35 -1.04 -16.90 -18.12
N HIS A 36 -1.02 -16.63 -16.81
CA HIS A 36 -1.32 -17.66 -15.82
C HIS A 36 -2.77 -18.19 -15.90
N ALA A 37 -3.75 -17.31 -16.14
CA ALA A 37 -5.14 -17.72 -16.31
C ALA A 37 -5.35 -18.58 -17.56
N ARG A 38 -4.57 -18.36 -18.63
CA ARG A 38 -4.56 -19.17 -19.85
C ARG A 38 -4.00 -20.57 -19.61
N GLU A 39 -2.88 -20.67 -18.88
CA GLU A 39 -2.31 -21.97 -18.50
C GLU A 39 -3.31 -22.83 -17.70
N GLN A 40 -4.10 -22.19 -16.85
CA GLN A 40 -5.11 -22.85 -16.02
C GLN A 40 -6.44 -23.13 -16.75
N GLY A 41 -6.61 -22.63 -17.99
CA GLY A 41 -7.88 -22.76 -18.72
C GLY A 41 -9.06 -22.03 -18.05
N ASN A 42 -8.80 -21.00 -17.24
CA ASN A 42 -9.83 -20.30 -16.48
C ASN A 42 -10.48 -19.19 -17.33
N ALA A 43 -11.41 -19.58 -18.20
CA ALA A 43 -12.09 -18.69 -19.16
C ALA A 43 -12.76 -17.46 -18.50
N GLY A 44 -13.37 -17.64 -17.32
CA GLY A 44 -14.00 -16.53 -16.58
C GLY A 44 -12.98 -15.49 -16.13
N ARG A 45 -11.84 -15.95 -15.57
CA ARG A 45 -10.75 -15.06 -15.17
C ARG A 45 -10.12 -14.36 -16.36
N ILE A 46 -9.94 -15.06 -17.48
CA ILE A 46 -9.41 -14.49 -18.73
C ILE A 46 -10.29 -13.32 -19.19
N GLY A 47 -11.61 -13.52 -19.33
CA GLY A 47 -12.50 -12.46 -19.80
C GLY A 47 -12.53 -11.22 -18.89
N GLY A 48 -12.47 -11.43 -17.57
CA GLY A 48 -12.36 -10.34 -16.60
C GLY A 48 -11.05 -9.54 -16.76
N LEU A 49 -9.93 -10.24 -16.90
CA LEU A 49 -8.61 -9.62 -17.08
C LEU A 49 -8.47 -8.91 -18.44
N GLU A 50 -9.03 -9.45 -19.53
CA GLU A 50 -9.05 -8.78 -20.83
C GLU A 50 -9.86 -7.48 -20.79
N THR A 51 -10.98 -7.48 -20.06
CA THR A 51 -11.77 -6.27 -19.81
C THR A 51 -10.97 -5.24 -19.00
N ALA A 52 -10.27 -5.68 -17.95
CA ALA A 52 -9.42 -4.81 -17.13
C ALA A 52 -8.25 -4.22 -17.95
N LEU A 53 -7.60 -5.04 -18.78
CA LEU A 53 -6.53 -4.61 -19.69
C LEU A 53 -7.04 -3.53 -20.66
N GLY A 54 -8.22 -3.72 -21.24
CA GLY A 54 -8.86 -2.74 -22.13
C GLY A 54 -9.09 -1.40 -21.43
N LYS A 55 -9.58 -1.43 -20.18
CA LYS A 55 -9.78 -0.21 -19.38
C LYS A 55 -8.46 0.51 -19.07
N VAL A 56 -7.41 -0.23 -18.67
CA VAL A 56 -6.09 0.36 -18.41
C VAL A 56 -5.57 1.06 -19.67
N ARG A 57 -5.60 0.39 -20.82
CA ARG A 57 -5.14 0.97 -22.09
C ARG A 57 -5.96 2.17 -22.55
N ALA A 58 -7.25 2.21 -22.23
CA ALA A 58 -8.14 3.28 -22.67
C ALA A 58 -8.13 4.51 -21.75
N HIS A 59 -7.89 4.32 -20.46
CA HIS A 59 -8.17 5.36 -19.46
C HIS A 59 -7.04 5.61 -18.46
N CYS A 60 -6.07 4.70 -18.33
CA CYS A 60 -4.98 4.92 -17.39
C CYS A 60 -4.04 6.01 -17.93
N THR A 61 -3.82 7.04 -17.12
CA THR A 61 -2.71 7.97 -17.28
C THR A 61 -1.99 8.04 -15.95
N ASP A 62 -0.66 8.20 -15.98
CA ASP A 62 0.11 8.28 -14.74
C ASP A 62 -0.32 9.52 -13.90
N GLU A 63 -0.82 10.58 -14.54
CA GLU A 63 -1.41 11.75 -13.87
C GLU A 63 -2.67 11.41 -13.06
N VAL A 64 -3.57 10.60 -13.62
CA VAL A 64 -4.75 10.11 -12.89
C VAL A 64 -4.33 9.26 -11.69
N LEU A 65 -3.35 8.35 -11.87
CA LEU A 65 -2.85 7.52 -10.76
C LEU A 65 -2.22 8.37 -9.63
N GLN A 66 -1.48 9.42 -9.98
CA GLN A 66 -0.90 10.33 -8.99
C GLN A 66 -1.96 11.17 -8.30
N THR A 67 -3.01 11.58 -9.02
CA THR A 67 -4.14 12.32 -8.44
C THR A 67 -4.90 11.46 -7.44
N GLU A 68 -5.26 10.22 -7.82
CA GLU A 68 -5.92 9.27 -6.92
C GLU A 68 -5.10 9.01 -5.65
N ARG A 69 -3.78 8.82 -5.79
CA ARG A 69 -2.87 8.66 -4.65
C ARG A 69 -2.83 9.90 -3.76
N GLN A 70 -2.79 11.09 -4.35
CA GLN A 70 -2.75 12.34 -3.60
C GLN A 70 -4.06 12.57 -2.82
N GLU A 71 -5.21 12.24 -3.42
CA GLU A 71 -6.51 12.24 -2.74
C GLU A 71 -6.51 11.27 -1.55
N GLU A 72 -6.03 10.03 -1.73
CA GLU A 72 -5.92 9.05 -0.65
C GLU A 72 -5.03 9.53 0.51
N ILE A 73 -3.89 10.16 0.18
CA ILE A 73 -2.99 10.77 1.18
C ILE A 73 -3.71 11.89 1.95
N ASP A 74 -4.46 12.74 1.26
CA ASP A 74 -5.12 13.89 1.89
C ASP A 74 -6.31 13.47 2.76
N GLU A 75 -7.07 12.45 2.35
CA GLU A 75 -8.09 11.80 3.17
C GLU A 75 -7.48 11.17 4.43
N ALA A 76 -6.41 10.38 4.29
CA ALA A 76 -5.73 9.76 5.42
C ALA A 76 -5.14 10.80 6.39
N ARG A 77 -4.66 11.94 5.88
CA ARG A 77 -4.21 13.07 6.72
C ARG A 77 -5.35 13.73 7.46
N GLU A 78 -6.53 13.88 6.84
CA GLU A 78 -7.72 14.40 7.53
C GLU A 78 -8.15 13.45 8.65
N GLU A 79 -8.23 12.14 8.39
CA GLU A 79 -8.54 11.15 9.42
C GLU A 79 -7.56 11.24 10.61
N VAL A 80 -6.25 11.41 10.36
CA VAL A 80 -5.28 11.64 11.45
C VAL A 80 -5.62 12.90 12.25
N ARG A 81 -5.95 14.02 11.58
CA ARG A 81 -6.35 15.27 12.26
C ARG A 81 -7.60 15.07 13.11
N GLU A 82 -8.62 14.38 12.57
CA GLU A 82 -9.84 14.07 13.32
C GLU A 82 -9.55 13.21 14.56
N ARG A 83 -8.69 12.18 14.43
CA ARG A 83 -8.30 11.34 15.57
C ARG A 83 -7.47 12.07 16.62
N GLU A 84 -6.66 13.05 16.22
CA GLU A 84 -5.97 13.93 17.16
C GLU A 84 -6.95 14.81 17.94
N ALA A 85 -7.95 15.39 17.26
CA ALA A 85 -9.00 16.18 17.91
C ALA A 85 -9.85 15.34 18.88
N ASP A 86 -10.25 14.13 18.47
CA ASP A 86 -10.94 13.14 19.29
C ASP A 86 -10.17 12.80 20.58
N LEU A 87 -8.85 12.62 20.47
CA LEU A 87 -7.98 12.33 21.60
C LEU A 87 -7.89 13.54 22.54
N GLN A 88 -7.73 14.75 22.00
CA GLN A 88 -7.71 15.98 22.79
C GLN A 88 -9.01 16.19 23.57
N GLU A 89 -10.16 15.86 22.98
CA GLU A 89 -11.45 15.88 23.70
C GLU A 89 -11.48 14.85 24.84
N ALA A 90 -11.06 13.61 24.58
CA ALA A 90 -11.00 12.58 25.62
C ALA A 90 -10.05 12.94 26.79
N LEU A 91 -8.93 13.61 26.48
CA LEU A 91 -8.00 14.13 27.49
C LEU A 91 -8.64 15.22 28.36
N ARG A 92 -9.47 16.10 27.78
CA ARG A 92 -10.23 17.11 28.54
C ARG A 92 -11.31 16.48 29.43
N ASP A 93 -11.98 15.44 28.94
CA ASP A 93 -13.00 14.70 29.69
C ASP A 93 -12.39 13.89 30.86
N GLY A 94 -11.12 13.48 30.76
CA GLY A 94 -10.42 12.72 31.80
C GLY A 94 -10.83 11.24 31.93
N ASP A 95 -11.63 10.72 30.99
CA ASP A 95 -12.03 9.31 30.97
C ASP A 95 -10.91 8.44 30.38
N SER A 96 -10.20 7.72 31.26
CA SER A 96 -9.06 6.88 30.89
C SER A 96 -9.38 5.82 29.84
N LYS A 97 -10.59 5.24 29.85
CA LYS A 97 -11.00 4.25 28.85
C LYS A 97 -11.24 4.88 27.48
N LYS A 98 -11.80 6.09 27.46
CA LYS A 98 -11.93 6.85 26.20
C LYS A 98 -10.55 7.22 25.66
N ILE A 99 -9.64 7.71 26.52
CA ILE A 99 -8.29 8.10 26.13
C ILE A 99 -7.56 6.93 25.46
N GLU A 100 -7.49 5.77 26.12
CA GLU A 100 -6.82 4.57 25.57
C GLU A 100 -7.41 4.16 24.21
N LYS A 101 -8.74 4.22 24.07
CA LYS A 101 -9.42 3.92 22.81
C LYS A 101 -9.06 4.91 21.70
N ARG A 102 -8.94 6.21 22.01
CA ARG A 102 -8.59 7.24 21.00
C ARG A 102 -7.12 7.18 20.63
N GLU A 103 -6.23 6.90 21.57
CA GLU A 103 -4.80 6.70 21.30
C GLU A 103 -4.57 5.55 20.31
N ARG A 104 -5.25 4.40 20.52
CA ARG A 104 -5.17 3.28 19.59
C ARG A 104 -5.65 3.65 18.19
N LYS A 105 -6.81 4.31 18.08
CA LYS A 105 -7.34 4.75 16.77
C LYS A 105 -6.43 5.74 16.06
N LEU A 106 -5.81 6.65 16.80
CA LEU A 106 -4.83 7.58 16.24
C LEU A 106 -3.58 6.83 15.75
N ALA A 107 -3.12 5.82 16.49
CA ALA A 107 -2.02 4.97 16.05
C ALA A 107 -2.35 4.20 14.76
N GLU A 108 -3.56 3.64 14.67
CA GLU A 108 -4.07 2.96 13.47
C GLU A 108 -4.13 3.92 12.26
N ALA A 109 -4.71 5.11 12.41
CA ALA A 109 -4.78 6.11 11.33
C ALA A 109 -3.39 6.57 10.87
N ARG A 110 -2.46 6.77 11.81
CA ARG A 110 -1.07 7.13 11.49
C ARG A 110 -0.32 5.99 10.80
N GLU A 111 -0.61 4.74 11.11
CA GLU A 111 -0.03 3.60 10.38
C GLU A 111 -0.59 3.51 8.96
N ALA A 112 -1.90 3.66 8.78
CA ALA A 112 -2.51 3.70 7.45
C ALA A 112 -1.88 4.78 6.56
N LEU A 113 -1.73 6.00 7.07
CA LEU A 113 -1.03 7.07 6.35
C LEU A 113 0.43 6.72 6.04
N ARG A 114 1.14 6.04 6.96
CA ARG A 114 2.53 5.61 6.71
C ARG A 114 2.61 4.58 5.60
N GLU A 115 1.67 3.65 5.51
CA GLU A 115 1.65 2.65 4.45
C GLU A 115 1.41 3.30 3.08
N ILE A 116 0.44 4.22 2.97
CA ILE A 116 0.16 4.96 1.73
C ILE A 116 1.40 5.75 1.26
N LEU A 117 2.15 6.34 2.19
CA LEU A 117 3.36 7.12 1.87
C LEU A 117 4.59 6.27 1.51
N LYS A 118 4.55 4.95 1.73
CA LYS A 118 5.63 4.02 1.36
C LYS A 118 5.48 3.48 -0.06
N ASP A 119 4.29 3.58 -0.63
CA ASP A 119 3.93 3.14 -1.99
C ASP A 119 4.23 4.20 -3.06
#